data_AF-A0A356ZBE3-F1
#
_entry.id   AF-A0A356ZBE3-F1
#
_cell.length_a   1.000
_cell.length_b   1.000
_cell.length_c   1.000
_cell.angle_alpha   90.00
_cell.angle_beta   90.00
_cell.angle_gamma   90.00
#
_symmetry.space_group_name_H-M   'P 1'
#
loop_
_entity.id
_entity.type
_entity.pdbx_description
1 polymer ?
#
loop_
_entity_poly.entity_id
_entity_poly.type
_entity_poly.pdbx_seq_one_letter_code
_entity_poly.pdbx_strand_id
1 'polypeptide(L)'
;MNRPIRAAICQMQVVAEKQYNLDKAARMIAQAAGMGARLVVLPEVFNGPYDSSLFSAYAETVPGPTFDFLAQSARRHGIVLV
;
A
#
# COMPACT_ATOMS: atom_id res chain seq x y z
N MET A 1 -28.14 4.19 9.04
CA MET A 1 -26.82 4.75 9.40
C MET A 1 -26.04 5.02 8.12
N ASN A 2 -25.91 6.28 7.70
CA ASN A 2 -25.12 6.64 6.51
C ASN A 2 -23.95 7.54 6.95
N ARG A 3 -22.96 6.95 7.63
CA ARG A 3 -21.81 7.72 8.12
C ARG A 3 -20.75 7.76 7.00
N PRO A 4 -20.45 8.93 6.41
CA PRO A 4 -19.46 9.02 5.36
C PRO A 4 -18.10 8.54 5.89
N ILE A 5 -17.40 7.75 5.08
CA ILE A 5 -16.00 7.39 5.32
C ILE A 5 -15.10 8.34 4.56
N ARG A 6 -14.00 8.76 5.19
CA ARG A 6 -12.94 9.47 4.49
C ARG A 6 -12.02 8.44 3.85
N ALA A 7 -11.91 8.49 2.52
CA ALA A 7 -10.98 7.67 1.76
C ALA A 7 -9.78 8.52 1.30
N ALA A 8 -8.63 7.87 1.13
CA ALA A 8 -7.45 8.44 0.51
C ALA A 8 -6.96 7.51 -0.60
N ILE A 9 -6.60 8.11 -1.74
CA ILE A 9 -6.04 7.39 -2.90
C ILE A 9 -4.59 7.82 -3.02
N CYS A 10 -3.67 6.89 -2.86
CA CYS A 10 -2.25 7.16 -2.93
C CYS A 10 -1.78 7.09 -4.37
N GLN A 11 -1.17 8.17 -4.87
CA GLN A 11 -0.44 8.17 -6.13
C GLN A 11 1.06 8.21 -5.85
N MET A 12 1.77 7.13 -6.20
CA MET A 12 3.22 7.05 -6.06
C MET A 12 3.89 6.60 -7.35
N GLN A 13 4.96 7.29 -7.74
CA GLN A 13 5.92 6.74 -8.68
C GLN A 13 6.60 5.52 -8.04
N VAL A 14 6.48 4.38 -8.72
CA VAL A 14 7.08 3.09 -8.38
C VAL A 14 8.43 2.94 -9.08
N VAL A 15 9.40 2.34 -8.40
CA VAL A 15 10.75 2.06 -8.93
C VAL A 15 11.08 0.57 -8.81
N ALA A 16 12.23 0.15 -9.35
CA ALA A 16 12.68 -1.24 -9.27
C ALA A 16 13.02 -1.71 -7.84
N GLU A 17 13.45 -0.79 -6.96
CA GLU A 17 13.78 -1.15 -5.58
C GLU A 17 12.52 -1.30 -4.73
N LYS A 18 12.14 -2.55 -4.43
CA LYS A 18 10.96 -2.90 -3.64
C LYS A 18 10.90 -2.16 -2.29
N GLN A 19 12.00 -2.14 -1.54
CA GLN A 19 12.03 -1.51 -0.22
C GLN A 19 11.73 0.00 -0.30
N TYR A 20 12.27 0.68 -1.31
CA TYR A 20 11.98 2.10 -1.54
C TYR A 20 10.47 2.34 -1.76
N ASN A 21 9.82 1.46 -2.52
CA ASN A 21 8.38 1.53 -2.75
C ASN A 21 7.59 1.31 -1.45
N LEU A 22 7.94 0.29 -0.65
CA LEU A 22 7.29 0.00 0.63
C LEU A 22 7.44 1.17 1.60
N ASP A 23 8.63 1.78 1.70
CA ASP A 23 8.88 2.93 2.56
C ASP A 23 8.06 4.15 2.13
N LYS A 24 7.92 4.37 0.82
CA LYS A 24 7.09 5.43 0.27
C LYS A 24 5.61 5.19 0.55
N ALA A 25 5.12 3.98 0.34
CA ALA A 25 3.76 3.57 0.68
C ALA A 25 3.49 3.77 2.18
N ALA A 26 4.43 3.38 3.06
CA ALA A 26 4.31 3.56 4.51
C ALA A 26 4.11 5.02 4.90
N ARG A 27 4.90 5.94 4.33
CA ARG A 27 4.77 7.38 4.58
C ARG A 27 3.40 7.90 4.12
N MET A 28 2.94 7.49 2.94
CA MET A 28 1.64 7.91 2.40
C MET A 28 0.46 7.36 3.22
N ILE A 29 0.54 6.10 3.65
CA ILE A 29 -0.46 5.47 4.53
C ILE A 29 -0.54 6.23 5.86
N ALA A 30 0.61 6.50 6.49
CA ALA A 30 0.67 7.22 7.75
C ALA A 30 0.10 8.64 7.62
N GLN A 31 0.45 9.36 6.54
CA GLN A 31 -0.12 10.67 6.24
C GLN A 31 -1.64 10.62 6.05
N ALA A 32 -2.15 9.68 5.25
CA ALA A 32 -3.58 9.51 5.01
C ALA A 32 -4.35 9.20 6.30
N ALA A 33 -3.83 8.29 7.12
CA ALA A 33 -4.39 7.96 8.42
C ALA A 33 -4.38 9.19 9.36
N GLY A 34 -3.29 9.96 9.40
CA GLY A 34 -3.18 11.20 10.17
C GLY A 34 -4.18 12.28 9.73
N MET A 35 -4.58 12.29 8.46
CA MET A 35 -5.65 13.14 7.91
C MET A 35 -7.06 12.58 8.13
N GLY A 36 -7.19 11.48 8.88
CA GLY A 36 -8.46 10.87 9.26
C GLY A 36 -9.05 9.91 8.23
N ALA A 37 -8.27 9.46 7.24
CA ALA A 37 -8.72 8.43 6.31
C ALA A 37 -8.96 7.11 7.05
N ARG A 38 -10.08 6.44 6.75
CA ARG A 38 -10.43 5.10 7.25
C ARG A 38 -10.30 4.02 6.18
N LEU A 39 -10.20 4.42 4.93
CA LEU A 39 -9.91 3.60 3.77
C LEU A 39 -8.74 4.25 3.02
N VAL A 40 -7.68 3.50 2.77
CA VAL A 40 -6.52 3.94 1.98
C VAL A 40 -6.32 2.97 0.83
N VAL A 41 -6.15 3.49 -0.38
CA VAL A 41 -5.93 2.71 -1.60
C VAL A 41 -4.54 2.99 -2.14
N LEU A 42 -3.75 1.94 -2.39
CA LEU A 42 -2.46 2.00 -3.07
C LEU A 42 -2.61 1.73 -4.58
N PRO A 43 -1.64 2.14 -5.41
CA PRO A 43 -1.66 1.83 -6.83
C PRO A 43 -1.54 0.32 -7.13
N GLU A 44 -1.96 -0.05 -8.33
CA GLU A 44 -1.70 -1.38 -8.88
C GLU A 44 -0.18 -1.66 -8.98
N VAL A 45 0.24 -2.87 -8.59
CA VAL A 45 1.66 -3.30 -8.55
C VAL A 45 2.56 -2.29 -7.79
N PHE A 46 2.10 -1.72 -6.68
CA PHE A 46 2.87 -0.69 -5.96
C PHE A 46 4.25 -1.16 -5.45
N ASN A 47 4.48 -2.47 -5.33
CA ASN A 47 5.71 -3.04 -4.77
C ASN A 47 6.82 -3.29 -5.83
N GLY A 48 6.56 -3.07 -7.13
CA GLY A 48 7.54 -3.31 -8.19
C GLY A 48 7.12 -2.74 -9.56
N PRO A 49 7.99 -2.78 -10.57
CA PRO A 49 7.68 -2.22 -11.89
C PRO A 49 6.45 -2.85 -12.53
N TYR A 50 5.62 -2.02 -13.18
CA TYR A 50 4.51 -2.48 -14.01
C TYR A 50 5.04 -2.95 -15.38
N ASP A 51 5.71 -4.09 -15.39
CA ASP A 51 6.31 -4.73 -16.56
C ASP A 51 6.06 -6.24 -16.49
N SER A 52 5.35 -6.78 -17.49
CA SER A 52 4.95 -8.18 -17.52
C SER A 52 6.13 -9.15 -17.58
N SER A 53 7.27 -8.72 -18.12
CA SER A 53 8.51 -9.52 -18.14
C SER A 53 9.12 -9.68 -16.75
N LEU A 54 8.79 -8.79 -15.82
CA LEU A 54 9.33 -8.76 -14.46
C LEU A 54 8.38 -9.35 -13.41
N PHE A 55 7.10 -9.56 -13.72
CA PHE A 55 6.11 -10.01 -12.72
C PHE A 55 6.53 -11.29 -11.98
N SER A 56 7.08 -12.28 -12.67
CA SER A 56 7.55 -13.52 -12.03
C SER A 56 8.69 -13.29 -11.03
N ALA A 57 9.58 -12.34 -11.31
CA ALA A 57 10.71 -12.01 -10.45
C ALA A 57 10.31 -11.18 -9.22
N TYR A 58 9.24 -10.39 -9.32
CA TYR A 58 8.76 -9.53 -8.23
C TYR A 58 7.63 -10.15 -7.42
N ALA A 59 6.97 -11.19 -7.95
CA ALA A 59 5.87 -11.90 -7.31
C ALA A 59 6.29 -12.47 -5.95
N GLU A 60 5.32 -12.48 -5.03
CA GLU A 60 5.47 -13.03 -3.69
C GLU A 60 4.32 -13.98 -3.41
N THR A 61 4.58 -15.00 -2.60
CA THR A 61 3.52 -15.83 -2.04
C THR A 61 2.67 -15.02 -1.06
N VAL A 62 1.45 -15.49 -0.81
CA VAL A 62 0.61 -14.97 0.28
C VAL A 62 0.43 -16.09 1.32
N PRO A 63 0.91 -15.92 2.56
CA PRO A 63 1.62 -14.76 3.12
C PRO A 63 3.04 -14.58 2.56
N GLY A 64 3.56 -13.35 2.68
CA GLY A 64 4.86 -12.92 2.16
C GLY A 64 5.18 -11.47 2.54
N PRO A 65 6.34 -10.92 2.14
CA PRO A 65 6.84 -9.63 2.62
C PRO A 65 5.86 -8.45 2.45
N THR A 66 5.28 -8.29 1.25
CA THR A 66 4.32 -7.22 0.95
C THR A 66 3.01 -7.44 1.71
N PHE A 67 2.57 -8.69 1.85
CA PHE A 67 1.38 -9.03 2.64
C PHE A 67 1.57 -8.65 4.12
N ASP A 68 2.70 -9.02 4.71
CA ASP A 68 3.00 -8.72 6.11
C ASP A 68 3.13 -7.21 6.34
N PHE A 69 3.77 -6.50 5.41
CA PHE A 69 3.83 -5.04 5.39
C PHE A 69 2.43 -4.39 5.41
N LEU A 70 1.54 -4.82 4.50
CA LEU A 70 0.18 -4.30 4.40
C LEU A 70 -0.64 -4.61 5.66
N ALA A 71 -0.57 -5.86 6.15
CA ALA A 71 -1.29 -6.29 7.34
C ALA A 71 -0.83 -5.54 8.60
N GLN A 72 0.48 -5.32 8.76
CA GLN A 72 1.03 -4.53 9.86
C GLN A 72 0.64 -3.06 9.76
N SER A 73 0.69 -2.47 8.56
CA SER A 73 0.32 -1.06 8.34
C SER A 73 -1.15 -0.81 8.62
N ALA A 74 -2.04 -1.67 8.12
CA ALA A 74 -3.48 -1.59 8.38
C ALA A 74 -3.79 -1.69 9.88
N ARG A 75 -3.18 -2.65 10.59
CA ARG A 75 -3.33 -2.82 12.05
C ARG A 75 -2.80 -1.62 12.82
N ARG A 76 -1.60 -1.14 12.48
CA ARG A 76 -0.93 -0.02 13.16
C ARG A 76 -1.78 1.26 13.11
N HIS A 77 -2.43 1.52 11.98
CA HIS A 77 -3.19 2.75 11.76
C HIS A 77 -4.71 2.60 11.95
N GLY A 78 -5.22 1.39 12.18
CA GLY A 78 -6.66 1.15 12.38
C GLY A 78 -7.51 1.47 11.14
N ILE A 79 -6.96 1.21 9.96
CA ILE A 79 -7.58 1.51 8.66
C ILE A 79 -7.88 0.23 7.87
N VAL A 80 -8.76 0.35 6.89
CA VAL A 80 -8.84 -0.58 5.76
C VAL A 80 -7.80 -0.14 4.73
N LEU A 81 -6.96 -1.07 4.30
CA LEU A 81 -5.92 -0.84 3.29
C LEU A 81 -6.24 -1.72 2.07
N VAL A 82 -6.28 -1.09 0.90
CA VAL A 82 -6.55 -1.70 -0.40
C VAL A 82 -5.33 -1.55 -1.28
#